data_AF-A0A9R0KBA3-F1
#
_entry.id   AF-A0A9R0KBA3-F1
#
_cell.length_a   1.000
_cell.length_b   1.000
_cell.length_c   1.000
_cell.angle_alpha   90.00
_cell.angle_beta   90.00
_cell.angle_gamma   90.00
#
_symmetry.space_group_name_H-M   'P 1'
#
loop_
_entity.id
_entity.type
_entity.pdbx_description
1 polymer ?
#
loop_
_entity_poly.entity_id
_entity_poly.type
_entity_poly.pdbx_seq_one_letter_code
_entity_poly.pdbx_strand_id
1 'polypeptide(L)'
;METRSSRGCRYELRSKVSSNAKNLRSQVKSRSRKKHKLINGAEGENKAKGDKKGLSNSSGMDSKDLTALKQHVARKRLFANLALKFYKKKTGQNLELVDPGYKGQGFLKEGLVRHINFEAKNKDDPNASELQFFAELTTTRISNHRVDLCISLGPTVKLPEYADTRGCCICYPGVIYHPATARFKGRD
;
A
#
# COMPACT_ATOMS: atom_id res chain seq x y z
N MET A 1 -2.71 -44.42 8.96
CA MET A 1 -2.94 -43.60 10.17
C MET A 1 -3.01 -42.15 9.76
N GLU A 2 -4.12 -41.51 10.12
CA GLU A 2 -4.69 -40.32 9.49
C GLU A 2 -3.97 -39.01 9.84
N THR A 3 -4.08 -38.09 8.88
CA THR A 3 -3.67 -36.68 8.89
C THR A 3 -4.53 -35.84 9.84
N ARG A 4 -3.91 -34.92 10.61
CA ARG A 4 -4.59 -33.84 11.36
C ARG A 4 -3.64 -32.64 11.43
N SER A 5 -4.05 -31.38 11.33
CA SER A 5 -5.27 -30.71 10.92
C SER A 5 -4.88 -29.23 10.98
N SER A 6 -4.86 -28.57 9.83
CA SER A 6 -4.56 -27.15 9.64
C SER A 6 -5.66 -26.32 10.32
N ARG A 7 -5.31 -25.70 11.46
CA ARG A 7 -6.23 -24.78 12.17
C ARG A 7 -6.27 -23.44 11.45
N GLY A 8 -7.46 -23.16 10.91
CA GLY A 8 -7.76 -22.04 10.02
C GLY A 8 -7.47 -20.65 10.59
N CYS A 9 -6.92 -19.81 9.73
CA CYS A 9 -6.95 -18.37 9.87
C CYS A 9 -8.40 -17.90 9.64
N ARG A 10 -9.08 -17.47 10.71
CA ARG A 10 -10.49 -17.04 10.66
C ARG A 10 -10.59 -15.71 9.90
N TYR A 11 -11.14 -15.74 8.70
CA TYR A 11 -11.45 -14.56 7.89
C TYR A 11 -12.84 -14.03 8.25
N GLU A 12 -12.91 -12.87 8.91
CA GLU A 12 -14.15 -12.08 8.92
C GLU A 12 -13.89 -10.58 8.71
N LEU A 13 -14.68 -10.06 7.76
CA LEU A 13 -15.07 -8.65 7.56
C LEU A 13 -14.03 -7.68 6.97
N ARG A 14 -14.09 -7.50 5.62
CA ARG A 14 -14.11 -6.17 4.93
C ARG A 14 -14.25 -6.29 3.40
N SER A 15 -15.32 -6.91 2.91
CA SER A 15 -15.60 -6.98 1.45
C SER A 15 -15.89 -5.61 0.80
N LYS A 16 -16.23 -4.56 1.56
CA LYS A 16 -16.58 -3.24 1.01
C LYS A 16 -15.39 -2.30 0.73
N VAL A 17 -14.18 -2.60 1.21
CA VAL A 17 -12.99 -1.75 0.98
C VAL A 17 -12.22 -2.16 -0.28
N SER A 18 -12.33 -3.42 -0.69
CA SER A 18 -11.60 -4.00 -1.83
C SER A 18 -12.03 -3.42 -3.18
N SER A 19 -13.32 -3.13 -3.34
CA SER A 19 -13.88 -2.51 -4.55
C SER A 19 -13.32 -1.10 -4.80
N ASN A 20 -12.99 -0.36 -3.73
CA ASN A 20 -12.45 1.00 -3.81
C ASN A 20 -10.94 1.02 -4.12
N ALA A 21 -10.19 0.01 -3.66
CA ALA A 21 -8.75 -0.07 -3.90
C ALA A 21 -8.40 -0.35 -5.38
N LYS A 22 -9.18 -1.22 -6.04
CA LYS A 22 -9.04 -1.48 -7.49
C LYS A 22 -9.36 -0.24 -8.33
N ASN A 23 -10.31 0.59 -7.87
CA ASN A 23 -10.73 1.82 -8.55
C ASN A 23 -9.72 2.97 -8.36
N LEU A 24 -8.99 3.01 -7.24
CA LEU A 24 -7.93 4.01 -7.02
C LEU A 24 -6.73 3.78 -7.96
N ARG A 25 -6.31 2.53 -8.18
CA ARG A 25 -5.16 2.22 -9.06
C ARG A 25 -5.44 2.56 -10.53
N SER A 26 -6.69 2.43 -10.99
CA SER A 26 -7.11 2.84 -12.34
C SER A 26 -7.26 4.36 -12.49
N GLN A 27 -7.74 5.07 -11.46
CA GLN A 27 -7.88 6.54 -11.50
C GLN A 27 -6.55 7.30 -11.43
N VAL A 28 -5.54 6.76 -10.73
CA VAL A 28 -4.21 7.39 -10.66
C VAL A 28 -3.46 7.25 -12.00
N LYS A 29 -3.57 6.09 -12.67
CA LYS A 29 -2.95 5.87 -14.00
C LYS A 29 -3.61 6.71 -15.11
N SER A 30 -4.92 6.98 -15.04
CA SER A 30 -5.62 7.80 -16.05
C SER A 30 -5.32 9.30 -15.92
N ARG A 31 -5.05 9.80 -14.71
CA ARG A 31 -4.66 11.20 -14.49
C ARG A 31 -3.23 11.50 -14.94
N SER A 32 -2.31 10.56 -14.80
CA SER A 32 -0.91 10.73 -15.24
C SER A 32 -0.78 10.81 -16.76
N ARG A 33 -1.57 10.03 -17.52
CA ARG A 33 -1.60 10.11 -18.99
C ARG A 33 -2.25 11.39 -19.54
N LYS A 34 -3.15 12.03 -18.78
CA LYS A 34 -3.83 13.26 -19.23
C LYS A 34 -2.96 14.52 -19.08
N LYS A 35 -1.96 14.50 -18.19
CA LYS A 35 -1.05 15.63 -17.96
C LYS A 35 0.03 15.77 -19.05
N HIS A 36 0.29 14.73 -19.84
CA HIS A 36 1.27 14.73 -20.94
C HIS A 36 0.70 15.10 -22.33
N LYS A 37 -0.59 15.44 -22.44
CA LYS A 37 -1.25 15.73 -23.73
C LYS A 37 -1.82 17.16 -23.84
N LEU A 38 -1.45 18.07 -22.95
CA LEU A 38 -1.89 19.47 -22.94
C LEU A 38 -0.70 20.43 -22.99
N ILE A 39 0.17 20.26 -23.97
CA ILE A 39 1.08 21.30 -24.44
C ILE A 39 1.25 21.01 -25.94
N ASN A 40 0.42 21.64 -26.78
CA ASN A 40 0.62 21.93 -28.22
C ASN A 40 -0.73 22.33 -28.89
N GLY A 41 -0.77 23.55 -29.48
CA GLY A 41 -1.73 24.04 -30.50
C GLY A 41 -3.11 24.47 -29.96
N ALA A 42 -3.47 25.76 -29.86
CA ALA A 42 -3.68 26.79 -30.90
C ALA A 42 -5.00 26.64 -31.70
N GLU A 43 -5.91 27.57 -31.41
CA GLU A 43 -6.93 28.24 -32.26
C GLU A 43 -8.12 27.47 -32.86
N GLY A 44 -9.31 28.10 -32.79
CA GLY A 44 -10.47 27.81 -33.65
C GLY A 44 -11.82 27.77 -32.94
N GLU A 45 -12.58 28.86 -33.03
CA GLU A 45 -13.98 29.01 -32.60
C GLU A 45 -14.95 28.10 -33.39
N ASN A 46 -15.99 27.55 -32.73
CA ASN A 46 -17.41 27.79 -33.08
C ASN A 46 -18.42 26.91 -32.31
N LYS A 47 -19.61 27.51 -32.13
CA LYS A 47 -20.82 27.07 -31.41
C LYS A 47 -21.38 25.70 -31.83
N ALA A 48 -21.92 24.95 -30.87
CA ALA A 48 -23.18 24.21 -31.02
C ALA A 48 -23.81 23.85 -29.66
N LYS A 49 -25.09 24.23 -29.51
CA LYS A 49 -26.04 23.76 -28.48
C LYS A 49 -26.16 22.25 -28.51
N GLY A 50 -26.26 21.63 -27.34
CA GLY A 50 -26.63 20.23 -27.20
C GLY A 50 -26.95 19.91 -25.75
N ASP A 51 -28.23 19.84 -25.44
CA ASP A 51 -28.76 19.36 -24.16
C ASP A 51 -28.16 18.01 -23.78
N LYS A 52 -27.51 17.93 -22.62
CA LYS A 52 -27.20 16.65 -21.98
C LYS A 52 -27.58 16.68 -20.50
N LYS A 53 -28.73 16.04 -20.27
CA LYS A 53 -29.15 15.30 -19.08
C LYS A 53 -27.97 14.93 -18.17
N GLY A 54 -28.19 15.17 -16.89
CA GLY A 54 -27.22 15.04 -15.82
C GLY A 54 -26.49 13.71 -15.73
N LEU A 55 -25.29 13.81 -15.18
CA LEU A 55 -24.56 12.76 -14.50
C LEU A 55 -23.82 13.43 -13.33
N SER A 56 -24.59 13.91 -12.35
CA SER A 56 -24.09 14.31 -11.04
C SER A 56 -23.77 13.04 -10.25
N ASN A 57 -22.59 12.46 -10.48
CA ASN A 57 -22.04 11.44 -9.58
C ASN A 57 -20.92 12.07 -8.75
N SER A 58 -21.28 13.03 -7.91
CA SER A 58 -20.49 13.38 -6.72
C SER A 58 -21.25 12.85 -5.52
N SER A 59 -21.11 11.56 -5.22
CA SER A 59 -21.47 11.05 -3.90
C SER A 59 -20.50 11.69 -2.90
N GLY A 60 -20.95 12.79 -2.27
CA GLY A 60 -20.22 13.41 -1.16
C GLY A 60 -19.94 12.34 -0.12
N MET A 61 -18.66 12.12 0.19
CA MET A 61 -18.25 11.12 1.16
C MET A 61 -18.55 11.67 2.57
N ASP A 62 -19.24 10.88 3.40
CA ASP A 62 -19.66 11.31 4.73
C ASP A 62 -18.47 11.78 5.59
N SER A 63 -18.67 12.80 6.44
CA SER A 63 -17.62 13.37 7.30
C SER A 63 -16.93 12.33 8.20
N LYS A 64 -17.69 11.33 8.66
CA LYS A 64 -17.17 10.19 9.45
C LYS A 64 -16.24 9.32 8.61
N ASP A 65 -16.58 9.05 7.37
CA ASP A 65 -15.77 8.24 6.45
C ASP A 65 -14.48 8.96 6.06
N LEU A 66 -14.55 10.28 5.83
CA LEU A 66 -13.36 11.09 5.59
C LEU A 66 -12.39 11.06 6.79
N THR A 67 -12.94 11.14 8.01
CA THR A 67 -12.16 11.06 9.25
C THR A 67 -11.49 9.69 9.41
N ALA A 68 -12.24 8.61 9.19
CA ALA A 68 -11.72 7.24 9.25
C ALA A 68 -10.63 6.99 8.20
N LEU A 69 -10.81 7.52 6.98
CA LEU A 69 -9.81 7.44 5.91
C LEU A 69 -8.53 8.18 6.29
N LYS A 70 -8.63 9.41 6.81
CA LYS A 70 -7.47 10.19 7.30
C LYS A 70 -6.71 9.43 8.38
N GLN A 71 -7.42 8.86 9.37
CA GLN A 71 -6.80 8.06 10.42
C GLN A 71 -6.12 6.79 9.89
N HIS A 72 -6.71 6.13 8.87
CA HIS A 72 -6.11 4.96 8.24
C HIS A 72 -4.82 5.30 7.49
N VAL A 73 -4.81 6.38 6.73
CA VAL A 73 -3.60 6.87 6.03
C VAL A 73 -2.53 7.29 7.04
N ALA A 74 -2.90 8.04 8.09
CA ALA A 74 -1.98 8.44 9.16
C ALA A 74 -1.32 7.22 9.83
N ARG A 75 -2.09 6.16 10.13
CA ARG A 75 -1.54 4.92 10.68
C ARG A 75 -0.59 4.20 9.75
N LYS A 76 -0.87 4.16 8.44
CA LYS A 76 0.07 3.56 7.48
C LYS A 76 1.38 4.34 7.43
N ARG A 77 1.32 5.69 7.41
CA ARG A 77 2.51 6.55 7.47
C ARG A 77 3.32 6.34 8.75
N LEU A 78 2.65 6.20 9.90
CA LEU A 78 3.32 5.86 11.16
C LEU A 78 4.15 4.58 11.03
N PHE A 79 3.55 3.50 10.52
CA PHE A 79 4.26 2.22 10.38
C PHE A 79 5.41 2.28 9.37
N ALA A 80 5.19 2.92 8.22
CA ALA A 80 6.22 3.09 7.22
C ALA A 80 7.40 3.93 7.75
N ASN A 81 7.13 5.00 8.50
CA ASN A 81 8.17 5.81 9.13
C ASN A 81 8.94 5.07 10.23
N LEU A 82 8.26 4.24 11.04
CA LEU A 82 8.92 3.36 11.99
C LEU A 82 9.86 2.38 11.27
N ALA A 83 9.40 1.78 10.16
CA ALA A 83 10.18 0.87 9.34
C ALA A 83 11.38 1.55 8.66
N LEU A 84 11.22 2.79 8.17
CA LEU A 84 12.32 3.59 7.64
C LEU A 84 13.36 3.95 8.71
N LYS A 85 12.92 4.35 9.91
CA LYS A 85 13.83 4.62 11.03
C LYS A 85 14.62 3.37 11.41
N PHE A 86 13.97 2.20 11.42
CA PHE A 86 14.64 0.92 11.64
C PHE A 86 15.66 0.62 10.53
N TYR A 87 15.28 0.80 9.26
CA TYR A 87 16.17 0.57 8.12
C TYR A 87 17.39 1.51 8.12
N LYS A 88 17.18 2.81 8.34
CA LYS A 88 18.25 3.81 8.46
C LYS A 88 19.26 3.45 9.54
N LYS A 89 18.79 2.98 10.71
CA LYS A 89 19.69 2.52 11.77
C LYS A 89 20.57 1.32 11.34
N LYS A 90 20.06 0.46 10.46
CA LYS A 90 20.76 -0.74 9.98
C LYS A 90 21.72 -0.45 8.82
N THR A 91 21.34 0.44 7.91
CA THR A 91 22.05 0.63 6.62
C THR A 91 22.71 2.00 6.48
N GLY A 92 22.39 2.96 7.36
CA GLY A 92 22.84 4.34 7.26
C GLY A 92 22.09 5.19 6.21
N GLN A 93 21.24 4.57 5.37
CA GLN A 93 20.61 5.28 4.25
C GLN A 93 19.57 6.29 4.72
N ASN A 94 19.65 7.51 4.16
CA ASN A 94 18.73 8.59 4.45
C ASN A 94 17.59 8.61 3.44
N LEU A 95 16.49 7.93 3.76
CA LEU A 95 15.35 7.78 2.88
C LEU A 95 14.17 8.62 3.35
N GLU A 96 13.38 9.11 2.39
CA GLU A 96 12.08 9.74 2.65
C GLU A 96 10.93 8.89 2.13
N LEU A 97 9.81 8.93 2.87
CA LEU A 97 8.60 8.19 2.53
C LEU A 97 7.87 8.86 1.35
N VAL A 98 7.60 8.09 0.30
CA VAL A 98 6.84 8.53 -0.89
C VAL A 98 5.39 8.08 -0.77
N ASP A 99 5.14 6.78 -0.68
CA ASP A 99 3.80 6.21 -0.51
C ASP A 99 3.77 5.27 0.71
N PRO A 100 2.90 5.49 1.70
CA PRO A 100 2.71 4.55 2.82
C PRO A 100 2.06 3.20 2.41
N GLY A 101 1.63 3.06 1.16
CA GLY A 101 1.29 1.82 0.46
C GLY A 101 0.18 0.98 1.09
N TYR A 102 0.32 -0.35 1.01
CA TYR A 102 -0.69 -1.32 1.44
C TYR A 102 -0.27 -2.07 2.71
N LYS A 103 -1.25 -2.63 3.42
CA LYS A 103 -0.99 -3.49 4.59
C LYS A 103 -1.85 -4.75 4.56
N GLY A 104 -1.23 -5.88 4.91
CA GLY A 104 -1.90 -7.07 5.42
C GLY A 104 -1.77 -7.14 6.94
N GLN A 105 -2.71 -7.77 7.63
CA GLN A 105 -2.65 -7.92 9.08
C GLN A 105 -3.33 -9.20 9.54
N GLY A 106 -2.79 -9.80 10.61
CA GLY A 106 -3.28 -11.06 11.16
C GLY A 106 -2.83 -11.21 12.61
N PHE A 107 -3.63 -11.90 13.42
CA PHE A 107 -3.28 -12.21 14.79
C PHE A 107 -2.49 -13.51 14.85
N LEU A 108 -1.29 -13.45 15.40
CA LEU A 108 -0.46 -14.60 15.74
C LEU A 108 -0.25 -14.66 17.26
N LYS A 109 0.48 -15.67 17.75
CA LYS A 109 0.76 -15.84 19.18
C LYS A 109 1.48 -14.64 19.79
N GLU A 110 2.30 -13.95 19.00
CA GLU A 110 3.10 -12.80 19.39
C GLU A 110 2.31 -11.48 19.41
N GLY A 111 1.08 -11.48 18.90
CA GLY A 111 0.19 -10.31 18.82
C GLY A 111 -0.27 -10.00 17.40
N LEU A 112 -0.65 -8.75 17.16
CA LEU A 112 -1.13 -8.31 15.85
C LEU A 112 0.05 -8.02 14.93
N VAL A 113 0.30 -8.94 14.02
CA VAL A 113 1.34 -8.85 12.99
C VAL A 113 0.80 -8.10 11.79
N ARG A 114 1.63 -7.21 11.23
CA ARG A 114 1.36 -6.47 10.00
C ARG A 114 2.51 -6.62 9.03
N HIS A 115 2.16 -6.91 7.80
CA HIS A 115 3.05 -6.76 6.67
C HIS A 115 2.64 -5.52 5.91
N ILE A 116 3.60 -4.65 5.65
CA ILE A 116 3.37 -3.44 4.87
C ILE A 116 4.32 -3.41 3.68
N ASN A 117 3.80 -2.94 2.55
CA ASN A 117 4.65 -2.36 1.53
C ASN A 117 4.47 -0.86 1.52
N PHE A 118 5.58 -0.17 1.39
CA PHE A 118 5.64 1.27 1.21
C PHE A 118 6.75 1.60 0.22
N GLU A 119 6.72 2.81 -0.31
CA GLU A 119 7.69 3.31 -1.26
C GLU A 119 8.48 4.44 -0.61
N ALA A 120 9.79 4.42 -0.82
CA ALA A 120 10.68 5.45 -0.33
C ALA A 120 11.79 5.69 -1.34
N LYS A 121 12.39 6.87 -1.31
CA LYS A 121 13.52 7.23 -2.15
C LYS A 121 14.62 7.89 -1.34
N ASN A 122 15.81 7.98 -1.92
CA ASN A 122 16.90 8.71 -1.28
C ASN A 122 16.52 10.18 -1.14
N LYS A 123 16.64 10.72 0.08
CA LYS A 123 16.30 12.10 0.39
C LYS A 123 17.34 13.07 -0.19
N ASP A 124 18.57 12.61 -0.32
CA ASP A 124 19.71 13.45 -0.69
C ASP A 124 19.90 13.52 -2.23
N ASP A 125 19.11 12.76 -3.00
CA ASP A 125 19.12 12.76 -4.46
C ASP A 125 17.68 12.92 -5.02
N PRO A 126 17.33 14.07 -5.61
CA PRO A 126 15.99 14.31 -6.14
C PRO A 126 15.62 13.40 -7.32
N ASN A 127 16.61 12.85 -8.03
CA ASN A 127 16.43 11.97 -9.17
C ASN A 127 16.50 10.49 -8.79
N ALA A 128 16.63 10.18 -7.49
CA ALA A 128 16.70 8.81 -7.03
C ALA A 128 15.43 8.03 -7.41
N SER A 129 15.65 6.81 -7.88
CA SER A 129 14.54 5.88 -8.15
C SER A 129 13.80 5.53 -6.87
N GLU A 130 12.47 5.46 -6.96
CA GLU A 130 11.63 4.97 -5.87
C GLU A 130 11.86 3.48 -5.65
N LEU A 131 12.10 3.12 -4.40
CA LEU A 131 12.32 1.76 -3.95
C LEU A 131 11.09 1.27 -3.20
N GLN A 132 10.67 0.04 -3.50
CA GLN A 132 9.66 -0.64 -2.73
C GLN A 132 10.30 -1.29 -1.50
N PHE A 133 9.63 -1.21 -0.36
CA PHE A 133 10.03 -1.89 0.87
C PHE A 133 8.99 -2.91 1.30
N PHE A 134 9.46 -3.98 1.95
CA PHE A 134 8.64 -4.82 2.81
C PHE A 134 9.03 -4.58 4.26
N ALA A 135 8.05 -4.41 5.14
CA ALA A 135 8.28 -4.41 6.57
C ALA A 135 7.27 -5.25 7.34
N GLU A 136 7.78 -5.90 8.37
CA GLU A 136 7.02 -6.66 9.35
C GLU A 136 7.00 -5.89 10.68
N LEU A 137 5.80 -5.69 11.22
CA LEU A 137 5.60 -5.07 12.52
C LEU A 137 4.72 -5.96 13.40
N THR A 138 5.14 -6.14 14.65
CA THR A 138 4.31 -6.76 15.69
C THR A 138 3.77 -5.70 16.63
N THR A 139 2.48 -5.79 16.95
CA THR A 139 1.82 -4.94 17.94
C THR A 139 1.29 -5.79 19.09
N THR A 140 1.92 -5.65 20.25
CA THR A 140 1.59 -6.42 21.46
C THR A 140 0.56 -5.72 22.35
N ARG A 141 0.55 -4.38 22.35
CA ARG A 141 -0.45 -3.51 23.01
C ARG A 141 -0.85 -2.39 22.06
N ILE A 142 -1.95 -1.70 22.33
CA ILE A 142 -2.59 -0.72 21.43
C ILE A 142 -1.58 0.26 20.79
N SER A 143 -0.57 0.72 21.54
CA SER A 143 0.42 1.70 21.11
C SER A 143 1.85 1.16 20.96
N ASN A 144 2.12 -0.11 21.30
CA ASN A 144 3.48 -0.65 21.23
C ASN A 144 3.71 -1.37 19.90
N HIS A 145 4.30 -0.65 18.95
CA HIS A 145 4.64 -1.15 17.62
C HIS A 145 6.14 -1.44 17.54
N ARG A 146 6.49 -2.71 17.40
CA ARG A 146 7.87 -3.15 17.14
C ARG A 146 8.04 -3.46 15.67
N VAL A 147 9.07 -2.91 15.04
CA VAL A 147 9.50 -3.34 13.70
C VAL A 147 10.40 -4.55 13.89
N ASP A 148 10.01 -5.68 13.31
CA ASP A 148 10.78 -6.93 13.35
C ASP A 148 11.69 -7.06 12.11
N LEU A 149 11.22 -6.55 10.97
CA LEU A 149 11.92 -6.61 9.70
C LEU A 149 11.62 -5.39 8.84
N CYS A 150 12.63 -4.88 8.13
CA CYS A 150 12.46 -3.93 7.04
C CYS A 150 13.53 -4.19 5.98
N ILE A 151 13.12 -4.43 4.73
CA ILE A 151 14.01 -4.78 3.62
C ILE A 151 13.54 -4.04 2.36
N SER A 152 14.50 -3.50 1.59
CA SER A 152 14.23 -3.01 0.25
C SER A 152 14.06 -4.19 -0.72
N LEU A 153 12.97 -4.19 -1.48
CA LEU A 153 12.70 -5.15 -2.55
C LEU A 153 13.28 -4.69 -3.90
N GLY A 154 13.93 -3.53 -3.93
CA GLY A 154 14.49 -2.91 -5.12
C GLY A 154 13.57 -1.85 -5.76
N PRO A 155 13.95 -1.36 -6.95
CA PRO A 155 13.19 -0.32 -7.65
C PRO A 155 11.77 -0.75 -7.96
N THR A 156 10.78 0.09 -7.64
CA THR A 156 9.35 -0.21 -7.84
C THR A 156 9.04 -0.55 -9.30
N VAL A 157 9.71 0.12 -10.25
CA VAL A 157 9.53 -0.11 -11.70
C VAL A 157 9.99 -1.50 -12.17
N LYS A 158 10.82 -2.19 -11.40
CA LYS A 158 11.32 -3.54 -11.71
C LYS A 158 10.49 -4.65 -11.06
N LEU A 159 9.51 -4.30 -10.23
CA LEU A 159 8.65 -5.29 -9.60
C LEU A 159 7.59 -5.82 -10.56
N PRO A 160 7.20 -7.10 -10.43
CA PRO A 160 6.12 -7.67 -11.23
C PRO A 160 4.81 -6.93 -10.97
N GLU A 161 3.85 -7.00 -11.90
CA GLU A 161 2.56 -6.30 -11.76
C GLU A 161 1.75 -6.76 -10.53
N TYR A 162 1.90 -8.04 -10.18
CA TYR A 162 1.22 -8.70 -9.08
C TYR A 162 2.22 -9.25 -8.06
N ALA A 163 1.88 -9.07 -6.79
CA ALA A 163 2.71 -9.55 -5.71
C ALA A 163 2.53 -11.07 -5.47
N ASP A 164 3.64 -11.77 -5.40
CA ASP A 164 3.71 -13.13 -4.87
C ASP A 164 3.74 -13.08 -3.33
N THR A 165 2.71 -13.64 -2.69
CA THR A 165 2.61 -13.69 -1.23
C THR A 165 3.45 -14.79 -0.59
N ARG A 166 4.03 -15.69 -1.39
CA ARG A 166 4.98 -16.73 -0.94
C ARG A 166 4.45 -17.58 0.22
N GLY A 167 3.18 -17.99 0.15
CA GLY A 167 2.53 -18.78 1.21
C GLY A 167 2.18 -17.99 2.47
N CYS A 168 2.18 -16.66 2.42
CA CYS A 168 1.81 -15.84 3.57
C CYS A 168 0.31 -15.96 3.90
N CYS A 169 -0.02 -16.53 5.07
CA CYS A 169 -1.40 -16.68 5.54
C CYS A 169 -2.03 -15.39 6.11
N ILE A 170 -1.24 -14.30 6.21
CA ILE A 170 -1.66 -12.99 6.75
C ILE A 170 -2.09 -12.02 5.64
N CYS A 171 -1.57 -12.19 4.43
CA CYS A 171 -1.73 -11.22 3.36
C CYS A 171 -2.69 -11.73 2.29
N TYR A 172 -3.56 -10.84 1.82
CA TYR A 172 -4.37 -11.13 0.65
C TYR A 172 -3.47 -11.30 -0.60
N PRO A 173 -3.70 -12.32 -1.43
CA PRO A 173 -2.92 -12.56 -2.65
C PRO A 173 -2.83 -11.34 -3.58
N GLY A 174 -1.66 -11.11 -4.18
CA GLY A 174 -1.49 -10.08 -5.21
C GLY A 174 -1.34 -8.63 -4.71
N VAL A 175 -1.31 -8.39 -3.39
CA VAL A 175 -1.28 -7.02 -2.82
C VAL A 175 0.03 -6.67 -2.14
N ILE A 176 0.62 -7.61 -1.39
CA ILE A 176 1.85 -7.38 -0.61
C ILE A 176 2.97 -8.22 -1.21
N TYR A 177 4.03 -7.58 -1.70
CA TYR A 177 5.26 -8.21 -2.15
C TYR A 177 6.05 -8.69 -0.93
N HIS A 178 6.32 -9.99 -0.88
CA HIS A 178 7.13 -10.61 0.16
C HIS A 178 8.57 -10.80 -0.30
N PRO A 179 9.56 -10.61 0.60
CA PRO A 179 10.96 -10.84 0.29
C PRO A 179 11.21 -12.32 0.00
N ALA A 180 12.13 -12.60 -0.92
CA ALA A 180 12.36 -13.97 -1.37
C ALA A 180 13.04 -14.84 -0.31
N THR A 181 14.10 -14.29 0.28
CA THR A 181 15.05 -15.00 1.12
C THR A 181 14.86 -14.74 2.60
N ALA A 182 14.12 -13.68 2.97
CA ALA A 182 13.93 -13.35 4.38
C ALA A 182 12.82 -14.20 5.01
N ARG A 183 13.04 -14.58 6.27
CA ARG A 183 12.00 -15.15 7.12
C ARG A 183 11.11 -14.03 7.63
N PHE A 184 9.80 -14.23 7.54
CA PHE A 184 8.78 -13.36 8.08
C PHE A 184 7.67 -14.24 8.68
N LYS A 185 6.91 -13.69 9.61
CA LYS A 185 5.85 -14.37 10.34
C LYS A 185 4.66 -14.64 9.44
N GLY A 186 4.03 -15.81 9.61
CA GLY A 186 2.89 -16.22 8.79
C GLY A 186 3.26 -16.72 7.40
N ARG A 187 4.54 -16.96 7.11
CA ARG A 187 4.97 -17.81 6.00
C ARG A 187 4.84 -19.27 6.44
N ASP A 188 4.10 -20.07 5.67
CA ASP A 188 4.02 -21.53 5.85
C ASP A 188 5.33 -22.23 5.46
#